data_AF-A0A9N8DY54-F1
#
_entry.id   AF-A0A9N8DY54-F1
#
_cell.length_a   1.000
_cell.length_b   1.000
_cell.length_c   1.000
_cell.angle_alpha   90.00
_cell.angle_beta   90.00
_cell.angle_gamma   90.00
#
_symmetry.space_group_name_H-M   'P 1'
#
loop_
_entity.id
_entity.type
_entity.pdbx_description
1 polymer ?
#
loop_
_entity_poly.entity_id
_entity_poly.type
_entity_poly.pdbx_seq_one_letter_code
_entity_poly.pdbx_strand_id
1 'polypeptide(L)'
;MMMKAIPLALSSLFLVCARAQDQQQPPPCDVCVGGAFDASLSFGGIPCSDWHGFASTTTPDGEEACYLHRTSGAHFCGCASDQQFDTCYLCGDANSNEYANLGLALPDSPDGGGLTCKDILEMPDTDDGITCPLIQEKYQKWCGCPNAADDAEPPCPFCEGGGEPNPALEFPFADGGQSCAALNDWYKVQTANACPKIRQADSLTYLIDMQAYCECPGREAPKICSDVYCPSGTGIPAANLSKVLDENTGITCGDSSYLLEMIQSQANCDLLLSTADQCCKTASEVFVATATTSAAATTILMASVKSLLVVVVLGLAL
;
A
#
# COMPACT_ATOMS: atom_id res chain seq x y z
N MET A 1 -46.51 38.15 -23.24
CA MET A 1 -45.35 37.47 -23.85
C MET A 1 -44.10 38.06 -23.22
N MET A 2 -43.63 37.44 -22.14
CA MET A 2 -42.52 37.93 -21.32
C MET A 2 -41.33 36.99 -21.51
N MET A 3 -40.24 37.56 -22.03
CA MET A 3 -38.91 37.00 -21.90
C MET A 3 -38.54 36.96 -20.41
N LYS A 4 -38.12 35.79 -19.91
CA LYS A 4 -37.37 35.68 -18.66
C LYS A 4 -36.10 34.90 -18.94
N ALA A 5 -34.98 35.62 -18.85
CA ALA A 5 -33.63 35.10 -18.82
C ALA A 5 -33.45 34.27 -17.54
N ILE A 6 -32.79 33.11 -17.67
CA ILE A 6 -32.32 32.28 -16.57
C ILE A 6 -30.83 32.63 -16.39
N PRO A 7 -30.37 33.07 -15.21
CA PRO A 7 -28.97 33.42 -15.02
C PRO A 7 -28.12 32.16 -14.86
N LEU A 8 -27.00 32.15 -15.59
CA LEU A 8 -25.85 31.28 -15.35
C LEU A 8 -25.22 31.67 -14.00
N ALA A 9 -25.44 30.83 -12.98
CA ALA A 9 -24.65 30.81 -11.75
C ALA A 9 -23.85 29.50 -11.75
N LEU A 10 -22.77 29.49 -12.54
CA LEU A 10 -21.71 28.48 -12.49
C LEU A 10 -20.57 29.09 -11.68
N SER A 11 -20.70 29.04 -10.37
CA SER A 11 -19.64 29.29 -9.39
C SER A 11 -20.16 28.75 -8.07
N SER A 12 -19.31 28.01 -7.35
CA SER A 12 -19.59 27.33 -6.08
C SER A 12 -20.51 26.11 -6.17
N LEU A 13 -19.93 24.90 -6.30
CA LEU A 13 -20.30 23.73 -5.49
C LEU A 13 -19.25 22.62 -5.68
N PHE A 14 -18.82 22.02 -4.57
CA PHE A 14 -17.81 20.95 -4.40
C PHE A 14 -16.33 21.38 -4.31
N LEU A 15 -16.07 22.41 -3.49
CA LEU A 15 -15.02 22.25 -2.47
C LEU A 15 -15.65 21.41 -1.35
N VAL A 16 -15.53 20.07 -1.43
CA VAL A 16 -15.73 19.27 -0.23
C VAL A 16 -14.60 19.67 0.70
N CYS A 17 -14.97 20.31 1.80
CA CYS A 17 -14.11 20.53 2.94
C CYS A 17 -13.58 19.17 3.41
N ALA A 18 -12.46 18.73 2.85
CA ALA A 18 -11.45 18.07 3.66
C ALA A 18 -11.22 19.05 4.81
N ARG A 19 -11.67 18.67 6.01
CA ARG A 19 -11.11 19.26 7.22
C ARG A 19 -9.61 18.99 7.08
N ALA A 20 -8.88 20.00 6.65
CA ALA A 20 -7.48 20.14 6.98
C ALA A 20 -7.45 20.20 8.50
N GLN A 21 -7.49 19.02 9.13
CA GLN A 21 -6.84 18.91 10.42
C GLN A 21 -5.42 19.37 10.14
N ASP A 22 -4.98 20.31 10.96
CA ASP A 22 -3.61 20.77 11.09
C ASP A 22 -2.76 19.59 11.61
N GLN A 23 -2.77 18.49 10.85
CA GLN A 23 -1.87 17.36 10.98
C GLN A 23 -0.56 17.94 10.48
N GLN A 24 0.19 18.56 11.38
CA GLN A 24 1.59 18.87 11.14
C GLN A 24 2.20 17.61 10.56
N GLN A 25 2.48 17.65 9.26
CA GLN A 25 3.14 16.56 8.55
C GLN A 25 4.38 16.23 9.39
N PRO A 26 4.53 14.98 9.86
CA PRO A 26 5.63 14.65 10.74
C PRO A 26 6.94 15.04 10.03
N PRO A 27 7.94 15.55 10.78
CA PRO A 27 9.19 15.98 10.17
C PRO A 27 9.77 14.83 9.34
N PRO A 28 10.35 15.11 8.16
CA PRO A 28 10.98 14.08 7.34
C PRO A 28 12.00 13.32 8.19
N CYS A 29 12.05 12.00 8.04
CA CYS A 29 12.97 11.17 8.80
C CYS A 29 14.41 11.51 8.40
N ASP A 30 15.20 12.00 9.35
CA ASP A 30 16.64 12.10 9.16
C ASP A 30 17.25 10.72 9.41
N VAL A 31 17.71 10.09 8.33
CA VAL A 31 18.11 8.68 8.31
C VAL A 31 19.53 8.46 8.84
N CYS A 32 20.35 9.50 8.90
CA CYS A 32 21.65 9.45 9.57
C CYS A 32 21.65 10.41 10.76
N VAL A 33 21.60 9.90 11.99
CA VAL A 33 21.79 10.71 13.21
C VAL A 33 23.26 11.18 13.33
N GLY A 34 24.18 10.46 12.68
CA GLY A 34 25.59 10.80 12.54
C GLY A 34 26.23 10.05 11.36
N GLY A 35 27.49 10.36 11.08
CA GLY A 35 28.22 9.75 9.96
C GLY A 35 27.88 10.34 8.60
N ALA A 36 28.43 9.74 7.54
CA ALA A 36 28.19 10.15 6.16
C ALA A 36 27.39 9.06 5.44
N PHE A 37 26.22 9.43 4.93
CA PHE A 37 25.41 8.57 4.08
C PHE A 37 26.19 8.16 2.81
N ASP A 38 26.26 6.86 2.53
CA ASP A 38 26.87 6.32 1.32
C ASP A 38 25.80 5.78 0.36
N ALA A 39 25.42 6.62 -0.60
CA ALA A 39 24.45 6.31 -1.64
C ALA A 39 24.89 5.17 -2.57
N SER A 40 26.18 4.79 -2.59
CA SER A 40 26.71 3.73 -3.45
C SER A 40 26.52 2.32 -2.88
N LEU A 41 26.15 2.23 -1.61
CA LEU A 41 25.81 0.96 -0.95
C LEU A 41 24.41 0.50 -1.33
N SER A 42 24.07 -0.72 -0.93
CA SER A 42 22.76 -1.31 -1.16
C SER A 42 22.32 -2.15 0.03
N PHE A 43 21.03 -2.11 0.30
CA PHE A 43 20.32 -2.82 1.35
C PHE A 43 19.29 -3.73 0.72
N GLY A 44 19.41 -5.06 0.89
CA GLY A 44 18.47 -6.00 0.29
C GLY A 44 18.36 -5.91 -1.25
N GLY A 45 19.46 -5.56 -1.93
CA GLY A 45 19.47 -5.31 -3.38
C GLY A 45 18.91 -3.95 -3.80
N ILE A 46 18.37 -3.16 -2.88
CA ILE A 46 17.89 -1.79 -3.11
C ILE A 46 19.06 -0.83 -2.89
N PRO A 47 19.40 0.04 -3.87
CA PRO A 47 20.40 1.07 -3.68
C PRO A 47 20.03 1.98 -2.51
N CYS A 48 21.01 2.31 -1.66
CA CYS A 48 20.77 3.20 -0.52
C CYS A 48 20.17 4.53 -0.95
N SER A 49 20.51 5.06 -2.14
CA SER A 49 19.89 6.26 -2.71
C SER A 49 18.36 6.17 -2.82
N ASP A 50 17.85 5.02 -3.26
CA ASP A 50 16.44 4.80 -3.54
C ASP A 50 15.70 4.60 -2.22
N TRP A 51 16.30 3.82 -1.33
CA TRP A 51 15.84 3.65 0.05
C TRP A 51 15.82 4.97 0.84
N HIS A 52 16.82 5.83 0.70
CA HIS A 52 16.84 7.14 1.35
C HIS A 52 15.75 8.05 0.79
N GLY A 53 15.52 8.00 -0.53
CA GLY A 53 14.37 8.63 -1.15
C GLY A 53 13.07 8.19 -0.49
N PHE A 54 12.89 6.87 -0.30
CA PHE A 54 11.74 6.29 0.37
C PHE A 54 11.61 6.74 1.84
N ALA A 55 12.66 6.57 2.65
CA ALA A 55 12.65 6.94 4.07
C ALA A 55 12.39 8.45 4.29
N SER A 56 12.76 9.28 3.31
CA SER A 56 12.49 10.73 3.35
C SER A 56 11.03 11.08 3.00
N THR A 57 10.30 10.17 2.37
CA THR A 57 8.85 10.30 2.20
C THR A 57 8.14 9.87 3.48
N THR A 58 7.09 10.58 3.85
CA THR A 58 6.30 10.26 5.04
C THR A 58 5.71 8.86 4.93
N THR A 59 6.18 7.94 5.77
CA THR A 59 5.60 6.61 5.90
C THR A 59 4.32 6.67 6.76
N PRO A 60 3.30 5.86 6.45
CA PRO A 60 2.08 5.69 7.25
C PRO A 60 2.33 5.49 8.75
N ASP A 61 3.40 4.78 9.08
CA ASP A 61 3.72 4.34 10.45
C ASP A 61 4.29 5.51 11.30
N GLY A 62 4.72 6.58 10.63
CA GLY A 62 5.25 7.78 11.26
C GLY A 62 6.61 7.54 11.93
N GLU A 63 6.71 7.88 13.21
CA GLU A 63 7.96 7.87 13.96
C GLU A 63 8.62 6.48 14.07
N GLU A 64 7.82 5.41 14.12
CA GLU A 64 8.33 4.03 14.23
C GLU A 64 9.09 3.59 12.97
N ALA A 65 8.53 3.87 11.80
CA ALA A 65 9.24 3.63 10.54
C ALA A 65 10.52 4.47 10.48
N CYS A 66 10.54 5.69 11.03
CA CYS A 66 11.77 6.47 11.06
C CYS A 66 12.87 5.81 11.92
N TYR A 67 12.54 5.24 13.08
CA TYR A 67 13.51 4.47 13.89
C TYR A 67 14.06 3.26 13.12
N LEU A 68 13.19 2.51 12.44
CA LEU A 68 13.60 1.38 11.60
C LEU A 68 14.47 1.81 10.40
N HIS A 69 14.16 2.97 9.82
CA HIS A 69 14.97 3.52 8.76
C HIS A 69 16.35 3.96 9.27
N ARG A 70 16.44 4.66 10.39
CA ARG A 70 17.73 5.07 10.97
C ARG A 70 18.66 3.90 11.24
N THR A 71 18.15 2.85 11.88
CA THR A 71 18.98 1.68 12.17
C THR A 71 19.40 0.94 10.89
N SER A 72 18.52 0.86 9.89
CA SER A 72 18.87 0.30 8.57
C SER A 72 19.92 1.17 7.88
N GLY A 73 19.81 2.49 7.95
CA GLY A 73 20.79 3.42 7.39
C GLY A 73 22.17 3.30 8.05
N ALA A 74 22.19 3.15 9.39
CA ALA A 74 23.41 2.93 10.15
C ALA A 74 24.08 1.59 9.82
N HIS A 75 23.29 0.53 9.65
CA HIS A 75 23.83 -0.80 9.37
C HIS A 75 24.25 -0.98 7.90
N PHE A 76 23.46 -0.50 6.95
CA PHE A 76 23.61 -0.84 5.53
C PHE A 76 24.08 0.32 4.64
N CYS A 77 23.83 1.57 5.04
CA CYS A 77 24.05 2.75 4.18
C CYS A 77 25.14 3.69 4.71
N GLY A 78 26.00 3.20 5.61
CA GLY A 78 27.21 3.92 6.02
C GLY A 78 26.97 5.06 7.02
N CYS A 79 25.77 5.22 7.58
CA CYS A 79 25.50 6.18 8.67
C CYS A 79 26.16 5.78 10.01
N ALA A 80 27.36 5.19 9.97
CA ALA A 80 28.09 4.78 11.16
C ALA A 80 28.44 6.03 11.98
N SER A 81 27.98 6.05 13.23
CA SER A 81 28.41 7.05 14.19
C SER A 81 29.74 6.62 14.83
N ASP A 82 30.48 7.57 15.39
CA ASP A 82 31.66 7.26 16.20
C ASP A 82 31.30 6.59 17.55
N GLN A 83 30.01 6.44 17.84
CA GLN A 83 29.50 5.78 19.04
C GLN A 83 29.39 4.27 18.81
N GLN A 84 29.85 3.48 19.78
CA GLN A 84 29.55 2.05 19.81
C GLN A 84 28.10 1.90 20.26
N PHE A 85 27.25 1.46 19.34
CA PHE A 85 25.87 1.09 19.65
C PHE A 85 25.82 -0.37 20.08
N ASP A 86 24.95 -0.67 21.05
CA ASP A 86 24.59 -2.05 21.36
C ASP A 86 23.75 -2.62 20.20
N THR A 87 23.90 -3.91 19.92
CA THR A 87 23.08 -4.63 18.93
C THR A 87 21.79 -5.10 19.56
N CYS A 88 20.70 -5.09 18.78
CA CYS A 88 19.40 -5.52 19.29
C CYS A 88 19.31 -7.04 19.51
N TYR A 89 18.60 -7.45 20.58
CA TYR A 89 18.24 -8.84 20.83
C TYR A 89 16.79 -9.11 20.42
N LEU A 90 16.61 -9.73 19.25
CA LEU A 90 15.29 -10.03 18.69
C LEU A 90 14.38 -10.84 19.64
N CYS A 91 14.93 -11.83 20.35
CA CYS A 91 14.17 -12.67 21.27
C CYS A 91 14.30 -12.24 22.74
N GLY A 92 14.72 -10.99 23.00
CA GLY A 92 14.89 -10.41 24.34
C GLY A 92 16.20 -10.77 25.05
N ASP A 93 16.88 -11.85 24.64
CA ASP A 93 18.21 -12.21 25.12
C ASP A 93 19.03 -12.96 24.05
N ALA A 94 20.36 -12.95 24.21
CA ALA A 94 21.28 -13.56 23.26
C ALA A 94 21.10 -15.08 23.08
N ASN A 95 20.71 -15.81 24.13
CA ASN A 95 20.55 -17.26 24.07
C ASN A 95 19.26 -17.66 23.35
N SER A 96 18.20 -16.85 23.51
CA SER A 96 16.91 -17.08 22.87
C SER A 96 16.95 -16.86 21.34
N ASN A 97 17.91 -16.07 20.85
CA ASN A 97 18.09 -15.83 19.41
C ASN A 97 18.54 -17.08 18.63
N GLU A 98 19.13 -18.08 19.28
CA GLU A 98 19.52 -19.36 18.64
C GLU A 98 18.32 -20.14 18.09
N TYR A 99 17.12 -19.87 18.62
CA TYR A 99 15.88 -20.52 18.22
C TYR A 99 15.12 -19.75 17.14
N ALA A 100 15.52 -18.51 16.84
CA ALA A 100 14.90 -17.73 15.79
C ALA A 100 15.22 -18.32 14.41
N ASN A 101 14.25 -18.28 13.50
CA ASN A 101 14.46 -18.66 12.11
C ASN A 101 15.20 -17.54 11.37
N LEU A 102 16.51 -17.47 11.54
CA LEU A 102 17.36 -16.41 11.00
C LEU A 102 17.32 -16.27 9.48
N GLY A 103 16.95 -17.33 8.74
CA GLY A 103 16.81 -17.28 7.28
C GLY A 103 15.43 -16.84 6.80
N LEU A 104 14.48 -16.59 7.69
CA LEU A 104 13.14 -16.15 7.32
C LEU A 104 13.17 -14.70 6.87
N ALA A 105 12.62 -14.43 5.69
CA ALA A 105 12.51 -13.07 5.16
C ALA A 105 11.52 -12.25 5.98
N LEU A 106 11.80 -10.96 6.15
CA LEU A 106 10.89 -10.01 6.79
C LEU A 106 9.75 -9.64 5.84
N PRO A 107 8.51 -9.58 6.33
CA PRO A 107 7.34 -9.41 5.48
C PRO A 107 7.11 -7.95 5.08
N ASP A 108 7.77 -7.01 5.75
CA ASP A 108 7.80 -5.58 5.41
C ASP A 108 9.09 -5.14 4.72
N SER A 109 9.87 -6.10 4.19
CA SER A 109 10.98 -5.77 3.31
C SER A 109 10.45 -5.37 1.92
N PRO A 110 10.76 -4.16 1.41
CA PRO A 110 10.40 -3.74 0.06
C PRO A 110 10.79 -4.79 -0.99
N ASP A 111 9.87 -5.11 -1.90
CA ASP A 111 10.01 -6.03 -3.04
C ASP A 111 10.51 -7.46 -2.71
N GLY A 112 10.37 -7.91 -1.46
CA GLY A 112 10.95 -9.19 -1.03
C GLY A 112 12.48 -9.18 -1.08
N GLY A 113 13.10 -8.00 -0.93
CA GLY A 113 14.54 -7.70 -1.00
C GLY A 113 15.44 -8.46 -0.01
N GLY A 114 14.92 -9.49 0.67
CA GLY A 114 15.76 -10.49 1.30
C GLY A 114 16.36 -10.06 2.62
N LEU A 115 15.80 -9.04 3.28
CA LEU A 115 16.05 -8.88 4.70
C LEU A 115 15.49 -10.07 5.43
N THR A 116 16.27 -10.57 6.36
CA THR A 116 15.96 -11.74 7.13
C THR A 116 15.96 -11.40 8.62
N CYS A 117 15.40 -12.30 9.41
CA CYS A 117 15.52 -12.24 10.86
C CYS A 117 16.98 -12.16 11.34
N LYS A 118 17.97 -12.63 10.55
CA LYS A 118 19.39 -12.45 10.84
C LYS A 118 19.83 -11.00 10.77
N ASP A 119 19.38 -10.27 9.75
CA ASP A 119 19.80 -8.90 9.48
C ASP A 119 19.37 -7.97 10.61
N ILE A 120 18.24 -8.25 11.24
CA ILE A 120 17.76 -7.56 12.44
C ILE A 120 18.73 -7.68 13.62
N LEU A 121 19.36 -8.84 13.82
CA LEU A 121 20.27 -9.05 14.95
C LEU A 121 21.55 -8.22 14.84
N GLU A 122 21.88 -7.80 13.63
CA GLU A 122 23.06 -7.00 13.32
C GLU A 122 22.74 -5.50 13.33
N MET A 123 21.47 -5.12 13.51
CA MET A 123 21.02 -3.74 13.58
C MET A 123 21.46 -3.05 14.89
N PRO A 124 22.09 -1.87 14.80
CA PRO A 124 22.49 -1.09 15.97
C PRO A 124 21.30 -0.35 16.59
N ASP A 125 21.32 -0.19 17.91
CA ASP A 125 20.41 0.69 18.62
C ASP A 125 20.79 2.16 18.43
N THR A 126 20.24 2.81 17.42
CA THR A 126 20.61 4.18 17.01
C THR A 126 19.95 5.28 17.83
N ASP A 127 18.97 4.96 18.66
CA ASP A 127 18.06 5.93 19.28
C ASP A 127 17.87 5.67 20.79
N ASP A 128 18.98 5.44 21.50
CA ASP A 128 19.06 5.37 22.97
C ASP A 128 18.08 4.37 23.63
N GLY A 129 17.87 3.19 23.04
CA GLY A 129 17.03 2.14 23.61
C GLY A 129 15.61 2.06 23.05
N ILE A 130 15.26 2.87 22.04
CA ILE A 130 13.92 2.86 21.43
C ILE A 130 13.83 1.79 20.32
N THR A 131 14.89 1.66 19.52
CA THR A 131 14.87 0.81 18.32
C THR A 131 14.76 -0.66 18.66
N CYS A 132 15.49 -1.15 19.66
CA CYS A 132 15.49 -2.58 19.97
C CYS A 132 14.15 -3.12 20.51
N PRO A 133 13.46 -2.44 21.45
CA PRO A 133 12.10 -2.83 21.84
C PRO A 133 11.12 -2.82 20.68
N LEU A 134 11.22 -1.84 19.78
CA LEU A 134 10.36 -1.76 18.59
C LEU A 134 10.59 -2.95 17.65
N ILE A 135 11.86 -3.24 17.33
CA ILE A 135 12.25 -4.41 16.54
C ILE A 135 11.72 -5.71 17.18
N GLN A 136 11.87 -5.85 18.49
CA GLN A 136 11.39 -7.01 19.21
C GLN A 136 9.86 -7.12 19.11
N GLU A 137 9.13 -6.02 19.30
CA GLU A 137 7.66 -6.00 19.18
C GLU A 137 7.21 -6.43 17.78
N LYS A 138 7.84 -5.91 16.72
CA LYS A 138 7.47 -6.20 15.32
C LYS A 138 7.79 -7.64 14.92
N TYR A 139 9.00 -8.11 15.21
CA TYR A 139 9.54 -9.29 14.52
C TYR A 139 9.75 -10.53 15.39
N GLN A 140 9.71 -10.43 16.72
CA GLN A 140 10.00 -11.60 17.58
C GLN A 140 9.07 -12.78 17.27
N LYS A 141 7.77 -12.50 17.02
CA LYS A 141 6.79 -13.54 16.70
C LYS A 141 7.03 -14.09 15.29
N TRP A 142 7.22 -13.20 14.32
CA TRP A 142 7.48 -13.57 12.93
C TRP A 142 8.69 -14.50 12.81
N CYS A 143 9.77 -14.14 13.50
CA CYS A 143 11.02 -14.89 13.50
C CYS A 143 11.01 -16.14 14.38
N GLY A 144 9.88 -16.48 15.03
CA GLY A 144 9.73 -17.71 15.80
C GLY A 144 10.48 -17.72 17.14
N CYS A 145 10.62 -16.57 17.80
CA CYS A 145 11.23 -16.52 19.12
C CYS A 145 10.41 -17.34 20.14
N PRO A 146 11.05 -18.15 21.00
CA PRO A 146 10.36 -19.09 21.89
C PRO A 146 9.53 -18.42 22.99
N ASN A 147 9.81 -17.15 23.29
CA ASN A 147 9.08 -16.35 24.27
C ASN A 147 7.91 -15.57 23.65
N ALA A 148 7.75 -15.60 22.33
CA ALA A 148 6.60 -15.02 21.66
C ALA A 148 5.40 -15.95 21.91
N ALA A 149 4.29 -15.41 22.42
CA ALA A 149 3.08 -16.21 22.61
C ALA A 149 2.50 -16.60 21.24
N ASP A 150 2.59 -17.88 20.89
CA ASP A 150 2.08 -18.43 19.61
C ASP A 150 0.59 -18.07 19.40
N ASP A 151 -0.19 -18.11 20.48
CA ASP A 151 -1.64 -17.89 20.48
C ASP A 151 -2.07 -16.42 20.55
N ALA A 152 -1.14 -15.46 20.68
CA ALA A 152 -1.50 -14.05 20.73
C ALA A 152 -1.88 -13.57 19.32
N GLU A 153 -3.09 -13.03 19.16
CA GLU A 153 -3.49 -12.35 17.92
C GLU A 153 -2.47 -11.23 17.60
N PRO A 154 -2.04 -11.06 16.33
CA PRO A 154 -1.15 -9.96 15.97
C PRO A 154 -1.76 -8.62 16.42
N PRO A 155 -0.95 -7.61 16.77
CA PRO A 155 -1.47 -6.32 17.23
C PRO A 155 -2.33 -5.61 16.16
N CYS A 156 -2.03 -5.89 14.89
CA CYS A 156 -2.71 -5.35 13.74
C CYS A 156 -3.16 -6.45 12.77
N PRO A 157 -4.28 -7.16 13.03
CA PRO A 157 -4.76 -8.18 12.10
C PRO A 157 -5.30 -7.51 10.83
N PHE A 158 -4.90 -7.96 9.64
CA PHE A 158 -5.44 -7.41 8.40
C PHE A 158 -6.96 -7.61 8.28
N CYS A 159 -7.43 -8.85 8.47
CA CYS A 159 -8.84 -9.20 8.50
C CYS A 159 -9.48 -8.89 9.85
N GLU A 160 -10.45 -7.97 9.88
CA GLU A 160 -11.19 -7.64 11.10
C GLU A 160 -12.07 -8.81 11.55
N GLY A 161 -11.95 -9.22 12.81
CA GLY A 161 -12.68 -10.38 13.36
C GLY A 161 -11.91 -11.71 13.28
N GLY A 162 -10.65 -11.66 12.83
CA GLY A 162 -9.74 -12.78 12.80
C GLY A 162 -9.87 -13.65 11.55
N GLY A 163 -8.96 -14.61 11.44
CA GLY A 163 -8.80 -15.45 10.25
C GLY A 163 -7.79 -14.87 9.26
N GLU A 164 -7.54 -15.64 8.21
CA GLU A 164 -6.55 -15.32 7.18
C GLU A 164 -7.28 -14.96 5.88
N PRO A 165 -6.77 -13.98 5.10
CA PRO A 165 -7.30 -13.71 3.77
C PRO A 165 -7.00 -14.89 2.82
N ASN A 166 -7.62 -14.88 1.64
CA ASN A 166 -7.28 -15.82 0.59
C ASN A 166 -5.86 -15.54 0.06
N PRO A 167 -4.87 -16.42 0.31
CA PRO A 167 -3.48 -16.14 -0.02
C PRO A 167 -3.18 -16.24 -1.53
N ALA A 168 -4.09 -16.82 -2.32
CA ALA A 168 -3.91 -17.00 -3.75
C ALA A 168 -4.29 -15.76 -4.58
N LEU A 169 -4.85 -14.73 -3.95
CA LEU A 169 -5.24 -13.50 -4.63
C LEU A 169 -4.05 -12.55 -4.72
N GLU A 170 -3.71 -12.21 -5.96
CA GLU A 170 -2.64 -11.27 -6.33
C GLU A 170 -3.24 -9.97 -6.82
N PHE A 171 -2.61 -8.83 -6.48
CA PHE A 171 -3.09 -7.53 -6.93
C PHE A 171 -2.71 -7.30 -8.40
N PRO A 172 -3.68 -7.21 -9.34
CA PRO A 172 -3.39 -7.12 -10.77
C PRO A 172 -2.77 -5.77 -11.18
N PHE A 173 -2.71 -4.82 -10.25
CA PHE A 173 -2.16 -3.48 -10.43
C PHE A 173 -0.84 -3.27 -9.69
N ALA A 174 -0.37 -4.27 -8.94
CA ALA A 174 0.89 -4.20 -8.23
C ALA A 174 2.00 -4.82 -9.06
N ASP A 175 3.00 -4.00 -9.40
CA ASP A 175 4.27 -4.53 -9.90
C ASP A 175 4.93 -5.34 -8.77
N GLY A 176 5.50 -6.52 -9.11
CA GLY A 176 6.27 -7.31 -8.14
C GLY A 176 5.54 -8.46 -7.42
N GLY A 177 4.32 -8.82 -7.82
CA GLY A 177 3.65 -10.03 -7.29
C GLY A 177 3.11 -9.86 -5.87
N GLN A 178 2.69 -8.65 -5.50
CA GLN A 178 2.03 -8.43 -4.23
C GLN A 178 0.73 -9.22 -4.16
N SER A 179 0.52 -9.87 -3.02
CA SER A 179 -0.61 -10.73 -2.77
C SER A 179 -1.29 -10.37 -1.46
N CYS A 180 -2.52 -10.83 -1.29
CA CYS A 180 -3.21 -10.76 -0.02
C CYS A 180 -2.46 -11.47 1.11
N ALA A 181 -1.65 -12.50 0.79
CA ALA A 181 -0.76 -13.12 1.75
C ALA A 181 0.34 -12.15 2.21
N ALA A 182 1.05 -11.52 1.26
CA ALA A 182 2.10 -10.56 1.57
C ALA A 182 1.57 -9.35 2.36
N LEU A 183 0.42 -8.82 1.97
CA LEU A 183 -0.23 -7.72 2.69
C LEU A 183 -0.57 -8.12 4.13
N ASN A 184 -1.14 -9.31 4.33
CA ASN A 184 -1.48 -9.79 5.66
C ASN A 184 -0.24 -10.06 6.52
N ASP A 185 0.83 -10.58 5.93
CA ASP A 185 2.10 -10.75 6.63
C ASP A 185 2.74 -9.40 7.01
N TRP A 186 2.63 -8.39 6.15
CA TRP A 186 3.03 -7.02 6.47
C TRP A 186 2.24 -6.46 7.66
N TYR A 187 0.91 -6.68 7.71
CA TYR A 187 0.07 -6.29 8.84
C TYR A 187 0.45 -7.01 10.14
N LYS A 188 0.81 -8.30 10.07
CA LYS A 188 1.15 -9.13 11.25
C LYS A 188 2.35 -8.63 12.05
N VAL A 189 3.29 -7.93 11.42
CA VAL A 189 4.48 -7.38 12.08
C VAL A 189 4.30 -5.94 12.55
N GLN A 190 3.13 -5.33 12.34
CA GLN A 190 2.89 -3.95 12.78
C GLN A 190 2.57 -3.89 14.27
N THR A 191 3.06 -2.83 14.92
CA THR A 191 2.82 -2.58 16.34
C THR A 191 1.38 -2.13 16.59
N ALA A 192 0.96 -2.21 17.85
CA ALA A 192 -0.35 -1.68 18.26
C ALA A 192 -0.45 -0.15 18.05
N ASN A 193 0.68 0.55 18.10
CA ASN A 193 0.77 2.00 17.96
C ASN A 193 0.72 2.45 16.48
N ALA A 194 1.34 1.69 15.57
CA ALA A 194 1.29 1.96 14.13
C ALA A 194 -0.07 1.60 13.52
N CYS A 195 -0.74 0.57 14.03
CA CYS A 195 -1.96 0.02 13.42
C CYS A 195 -3.07 1.06 13.12
N PRO A 196 -3.43 1.99 14.04
CA PRO A 196 -4.44 3.00 13.75
C PRO A 196 -4.04 3.97 12.64
N LYS A 197 -2.73 4.26 12.49
CA LYS A 197 -2.22 5.16 11.45
C LYS A 197 -2.21 4.44 10.11
N ILE A 198 -1.75 3.21 10.08
CA ILE A 198 -1.78 2.33 8.91
C ILE A 198 -3.20 2.22 8.35
N ARG A 199 -4.19 1.91 9.19
CA ARG A 199 -5.60 1.83 8.78
C ARG A 199 -6.17 3.16 8.26
N GLN A 200 -5.63 4.29 8.70
CA GLN A 200 -6.06 5.61 8.22
C GLN A 200 -5.34 6.05 6.95
N ALA A 201 -4.08 5.67 6.79
CA ALA A 201 -3.19 6.07 5.71
C ALA A 201 -3.28 5.15 4.48
N ASP A 202 -3.82 3.94 4.64
CA ASP A 202 -4.12 3.04 3.53
C ASP A 202 -5.19 3.66 2.63
N SER A 203 -4.74 4.50 1.71
CA SER A 203 -5.59 5.21 0.77
C SER A 203 -6.11 4.28 -0.34
N LEU A 204 -5.57 3.06 -0.48
CA LEU A 204 -6.24 2.03 -1.27
C LEU A 204 -7.48 1.54 -0.54
N THR A 205 -7.45 1.38 0.79
CA THR A 205 -8.67 1.12 1.55
C THR A 205 -9.70 2.25 1.44
N TYR A 206 -9.31 3.47 1.06
CA TYR A 206 -10.29 4.51 0.77
C TYR A 206 -11.05 4.27 -0.56
N LEU A 207 -10.39 3.65 -1.54
CA LEU A 207 -10.97 3.40 -2.86
C LEU A 207 -11.64 2.03 -2.95
N ILE A 208 -10.91 1.00 -2.53
CA ILE A 208 -11.19 -0.43 -2.67
C ILE A 208 -11.25 -1.04 -1.26
N ASP A 209 -12.26 -1.84 -0.97
CA ASP A 209 -12.28 -2.69 0.21
C ASP A 209 -11.29 -3.83 0.07
N MET A 210 -10.04 -3.58 0.48
CA MET A 210 -8.96 -4.56 0.40
C MET A 210 -9.25 -5.82 1.21
N GLN A 211 -9.98 -5.70 2.33
CA GLN A 211 -10.40 -6.88 3.11
C GLN A 211 -11.41 -7.71 2.32
N ALA A 212 -12.39 -7.08 1.67
CA ALA A 212 -13.34 -7.80 0.82
C ALA A 212 -12.67 -8.39 -0.43
N TYR A 213 -11.76 -7.63 -1.06
CA TYR A 213 -10.96 -8.09 -2.20
C TYR A 213 -10.17 -9.35 -1.84
N CYS A 214 -9.51 -9.32 -0.67
CA CYS A 214 -8.74 -10.45 -0.16
C CYS A 214 -9.59 -11.56 0.47
N GLU A 215 -10.92 -11.51 0.32
CA GLU A 215 -11.87 -12.50 0.84
C GLU A 215 -11.70 -12.76 2.35
N CYS A 216 -11.44 -11.71 3.13
CA CYS A 216 -11.38 -11.82 4.58
C CYS A 216 -12.68 -12.44 5.14
N PRO A 217 -12.58 -13.40 6.09
CA PRO A 217 -13.75 -14.07 6.63
C PRO A 217 -14.80 -13.08 7.19
N GLY A 218 -16.05 -13.23 6.74
CA GLY A 218 -17.15 -12.37 7.19
C GLY A 218 -17.20 -10.97 6.55
N ARG A 219 -16.29 -10.65 5.62
CA ARG A 219 -16.32 -9.42 4.83
C ARG A 219 -16.93 -9.68 3.46
N GLU A 220 -18.05 -9.01 3.16
CA GLU A 220 -18.67 -9.05 1.84
C GLU A 220 -18.27 -7.82 1.00
N ALA A 221 -18.17 -8.01 -0.32
CA ALA A 221 -17.93 -6.91 -1.25
C ALA A 221 -19.05 -5.84 -1.17
N PRO A 222 -18.70 -4.54 -1.10
CA PRO A 222 -19.71 -3.46 -1.01
C PRO A 222 -20.66 -3.39 -2.20
N LYS A 223 -20.21 -3.78 -3.40
CA LYS A 223 -20.98 -3.80 -4.66
C LYS A 223 -21.65 -2.47 -5.02
N ILE A 224 -21.05 -1.35 -4.61
CA ILE A 224 -21.62 -0.01 -4.86
C ILE A 224 -21.65 0.30 -6.37
N CYS A 225 -20.67 -0.19 -7.13
CA CYS A 225 -20.56 0.07 -8.56
C CYS A 225 -21.10 -1.03 -9.48
N SER A 226 -21.46 -2.20 -8.96
CA SER A 226 -21.79 -3.37 -9.79
C SER A 226 -22.94 -3.09 -10.74
N ASP A 227 -23.92 -2.30 -10.29
CA ASP A 227 -25.17 -2.06 -11.03
C ASP A 227 -25.06 -0.88 -12.00
N VAL A 228 -24.03 -0.05 -11.84
CA VAL A 228 -23.88 1.23 -12.57
C VAL A 228 -22.79 1.15 -13.63
N TYR A 229 -21.89 0.16 -13.55
CA TYR A 229 -20.71 0.10 -14.39
C TYR A 229 -21.03 0.10 -15.88
N CYS A 230 -21.96 -0.74 -16.32
CA CYS A 230 -22.42 -0.76 -17.70
C CYS A 230 -23.87 -0.26 -17.80
N PRO A 231 -24.19 0.57 -18.82
CA PRO A 231 -25.54 1.09 -19.00
C PRO A 231 -26.59 -0.04 -19.02
N SER A 232 -27.71 0.22 -18.34
CA SER A 232 -28.85 -0.72 -18.21
C SER A 232 -28.61 -1.94 -17.31
N GLY A 233 -27.58 -1.93 -16.45
CA GLY A 233 -27.27 -3.07 -15.57
C GLY A 233 -26.83 -4.31 -16.35
N THR A 234 -26.33 -4.12 -17.57
CA THR A 234 -25.83 -5.22 -18.40
C THR A 234 -24.41 -5.56 -17.95
N GLY A 235 -24.08 -6.84 -17.72
CA GLY A 235 -22.67 -7.19 -17.44
C GLY A 235 -21.75 -6.83 -18.62
N ILE A 236 -20.44 -6.73 -18.37
CA ILE A 236 -19.46 -6.57 -19.45
C ILE A 236 -19.62 -7.74 -20.43
N PRO A 237 -19.74 -7.49 -21.75
CA PRO A 237 -19.82 -8.56 -22.72
C PRO A 237 -18.63 -9.52 -22.58
N ALA A 238 -18.86 -10.84 -22.65
CA ALA A 238 -17.78 -11.83 -22.48
C ALA A 238 -16.59 -11.61 -23.44
N ALA A 239 -16.86 -11.13 -24.65
CA ALA A 239 -15.83 -10.80 -25.64
C ALA A 239 -14.93 -9.61 -25.23
N ASN A 240 -15.40 -8.78 -24.30
CA ASN A 240 -14.66 -7.63 -23.80
C ASN A 240 -13.91 -7.92 -22.50
N LEU A 241 -14.19 -9.03 -21.79
CA LEU A 241 -13.53 -9.33 -20.51
C LEU A 241 -12.01 -9.40 -20.64
N SER A 242 -11.49 -9.96 -21.73
CA SER A 242 -10.05 -10.05 -22.01
C SER A 242 -9.45 -8.80 -22.67
N LYS A 243 -10.24 -7.75 -22.88
CA LYS A 243 -9.75 -6.50 -23.46
C LYS A 243 -8.84 -5.81 -22.45
N VAL A 244 -7.58 -5.61 -22.84
CA VAL A 244 -6.59 -4.85 -22.06
C VAL A 244 -6.95 -3.36 -22.12
N LEU A 245 -7.06 -2.72 -20.96
CA LEU A 245 -7.36 -1.30 -20.78
C LEU A 245 -6.10 -0.42 -20.79
N ASP A 246 -5.02 -0.92 -20.19
CA ASP A 246 -3.69 -0.30 -20.20
C ASP A 246 -2.65 -1.38 -20.53
N GLU A 247 -1.98 -1.22 -21.67
CA GLU A 247 -0.94 -2.16 -22.13
C GLU A 247 0.25 -2.24 -21.17
N ASN A 248 0.48 -1.21 -20.35
CA ASN A 248 1.60 -1.19 -19.41
C ASN A 248 1.32 -1.99 -18.14
N THR A 249 0.07 -2.04 -17.68
CA THR A 249 -0.32 -2.78 -16.47
C THR A 249 -0.93 -4.14 -16.80
N GLY A 250 -1.32 -4.37 -18.05
CA GLY A 250 -2.00 -5.59 -18.45
C GLY A 250 -3.44 -5.72 -17.92
N ILE A 251 -3.94 -4.70 -17.20
CA ILE A 251 -5.28 -4.71 -16.59
C ILE A 251 -6.34 -4.91 -17.67
N THR A 252 -7.14 -5.97 -17.51
CA THR A 252 -8.24 -6.27 -18.41
C THR A 252 -9.55 -5.66 -17.91
N CYS A 253 -10.56 -5.59 -18.78
CA CYS A 253 -11.92 -5.25 -18.37
C CYS A 253 -12.47 -6.24 -17.34
N GLY A 254 -12.06 -7.51 -17.35
CA GLY A 254 -12.40 -8.49 -16.33
C GLY A 254 -11.84 -8.11 -14.96
N ASP A 255 -10.56 -7.78 -14.90
CA ASP A 255 -9.91 -7.35 -13.65
C ASP A 255 -10.55 -6.06 -13.12
N SER A 256 -10.78 -5.09 -14.00
CA SER A 256 -11.47 -3.85 -13.63
C SER A 256 -12.86 -4.14 -13.09
N SER A 257 -13.64 -5.04 -13.72
CA SER A 257 -14.99 -5.43 -13.29
C SER A 257 -15.02 -5.92 -11.85
N TYR A 258 -14.05 -6.77 -11.51
CA TYR A 258 -13.90 -7.34 -10.19
C TYR A 258 -13.52 -6.27 -9.16
N LEU A 259 -12.58 -5.37 -9.49
CA LEU A 259 -12.17 -4.27 -8.61
C LEU A 259 -13.32 -3.29 -8.30
N LEU A 260 -14.25 -3.08 -9.23
CA LEU A 260 -15.37 -2.17 -8.98
C LEU A 260 -16.37 -2.71 -7.97
N GLU A 261 -16.50 -4.03 -7.86
CA GLU A 261 -17.34 -4.63 -6.81
C GLU A 261 -16.82 -4.29 -5.41
N MET A 262 -15.52 -3.99 -5.30
CA MET A 262 -14.85 -3.67 -4.06
C MET A 262 -14.89 -2.18 -3.71
N ILE A 263 -15.46 -1.32 -4.56
CA ILE A 263 -15.44 0.13 -4.29
C ILE A 263 -16.31 0.50 -3.10
N GLN A 264 -15.75 1.30 -2.19
CA GLN A 264 -16.38 1.66 -0.91
C GLN A 264 -17.28 2.90 -0.94
N SER A 265 -17.26 3.70 -2.01
CA SER A 265 -18.07 4.92 -2.06
C SER A 265 -18.60 5.25 -3.46
N GLN A 266 -19.77 5.88 -3.52
CA GLN A 266 -20.34 6.36 -4.78
C GLN A 266 -19.43 7.39 -5.46
N ALA A 267 -18.73 8.24 -4.69
CA ALA A 267 -17.82 9.23 -5.26
C ALA A 267 -16.64 8.57 -6.00
N ASN A 268 -16.10 7.49 -5.45
CA ASN A 268 -15.05 6.69 -6.11
C ASN A 268 -15.61 5.94 -7.33
N CYS A 269 -16.87 5.51 -7.25
CA CYS A 269 -17.58 4.92 -8.38
C CYS A 269 -17.64 5.87 -9.57
N ASP A 270 -18.09 7.10 -9.33
CA ASP A 270 -18.27 8.11 -10.37
C ASP A 270 -16.96 8.46 -11.07
N LEU A 271 -15.83 8.41 -10.34
CA LEU A 271 -14.49 8.59 -10.90
C LEU A 271 -14.12 7.49 -11.91
N LEU A 272 -14.52 6.25 -11.62
CA LEU A 272 -14.15 5.06 -12.39
C LEU A 272 -15.14 4.72 -13.53
N LEU A 273 -16.33 5.30 -13.54
CA LEU A 273 -17.31 5.14 -14.63
C LEU A 273 -16.78 5.55 -16.01
N SER A 274 -15.83 6.48 -16.07
CA SER A 274 -15.20 6.88 -17.34
C SER A 274 -14.41 5.75 -18.03
N THR A 275 -13.86 4.82 -17.23
CA THR A 275 -13.16 3.62 -17.71
C THR A 275 -14.17 2.56 -18.16
N ALA A 276 -15.32 2.50 -17.50
CA ALA A 276 -16.41 1.57 -17.79
C ALA A 276 -16.89 1.63 -19.24
N ASP A 277 -16.98 2.86 -19.75
CA ASP A 277 -17.40 3.17 -21.10
C ASP A 277 -16.56 2.44 -22.18
N GLN A 278 -15.31 2.08 -21.85
CA GLN A 278 -14.42 1.34 -22.74
C GLN A 278 -14.65 -0.17 -22.72
N CYS A 279 -15.15 -0.69 -21.60
CA CYS A 279 -15.47 -2.10 -21.41
C CYS A 279 -16.89 -2.46 -21.85
N CYS A 280 -17.84 -1.53 -21.69
CA CYS A 280 -19.26 -1.79 -21.91
C CYS A 280 -19.70 -1.60 -23.38
N LYS A 281 -18.94 -0.88 -24.20
CA LYS A 281 -19.27 -0.68 -25.62
C LYS A 281 -19.15 -1.99 -26.39
N THR A 282 -20.19 -2.32 -27.13
CA THR A 282 -20.17 -3.49 -28.03
C THR A 282 -19.30 -3.19 -29.25
N ALA A 283 -18.62 -4.20 -29.81
CA ALA A 283 -17.77 -4.03 -31.00
C ALA A 283 -18.51 -3.38 -32.19
N SER A 284 -19.85 -3.53 -32.23
CA SER A 284 -20.74 -2.95 -33.24
C SER A 284 -20.87 -1.43 -33.16
N GLU A 285 -20.67 -0.81 -31.99
CA GLU A 285 -20.82 0.64 -31.78
C GLU A 285 -19.51 1.41 -32.02
N VAL A 286 -18.36 0.74 -31.90
CA VAL A 286 -17.02 1.35 -32.10
C VAL A 286 -16.78 1.74 -33.56
N PHE A 287 -17.42 1.05 -34.51
CA PHE A 287 -17.23 1.29 -35.94
C PHE A 287 -17.90 2.58 -36.47
N VAL A 288 -18.79 3.19 -35.68
CA VAL A 288 -19.51 4.41 -36.10
C VAL A 288 -18.91 5.69 -35.49
N ALA A 289 -18.22 5.60 -34.36
CA ALA A 289 -17.72 6.77 -33.63
C ALA A 289 -16.30 7.21 -34.03
N THR A 290 -15.53 6.40 -34.77
CA THR A 290 -14.14 6.72 -35.14
C THR A 290 -13.98 7.83 -36.19
N ALA A 291 -15.08 8.44 -36.66
CA ALA A 291 -15.02 9.50 -37.66
C ALA A 291 -14.79 10.90 -37.06
N THR A 292 -15.12 11.17 -35.80
CA THR A 292 -15.06 12.54 -35.26
C THR A 292 -15.05 12.56 -33.73
N THR A 293 -13.89 12.58 -33.08
CA THR A 293 -13.54 13.45 -31.92
C THR A 293 -12.25 12.99 -31.21
N SER A 294 -11.61 13.96 -30.56
CA SER A 294 -10.20 14.02 -30.14
C SER A 294 -9.75 13.01 -29.07
N ALA A 295 -8.65 12.32 -29.36
CA ALA A 295 -7.95 11.35 -28.51
C ALA A 295 -7.25 11.92 -27.25
N ALA A 296 -7.30 13.23 -26.98
CA ALA A 296 -6.45 13.86 -25.97
C ALA A 296 -7.00 13.84 -24.52
N ALA A 297 -8.31 13.67 -24.33
CA ALA A 297 -8.93 13.76 -23.00
C ALA A 297 -8.87 12.45 -22.18
N THR A 298 -8.83 11.30 -22.85
CA THR A 298 -8.91 9.98 -22.21
C THR A 298 -7.58 9.53 -21.59
N THR A 299 -6.45 9.95 -22.17
CA THR A 299 -5.11 9.57 -21.70
C THR A 299 -4.76 10.17 -20.33
N ILE A 300 -5.29 11.36 -20.02
CA ILE A 300 -4.98 12.09 -18.78
C ILE A 300 -5.63 11.42 -17.56
N LEU A 301 -6.85 10.87 -17.71
CA LEU A 301 -7.58 10.29 -16.60
C LEU A 301 -7.01 8.93 -16.18
N MET A 302 -6.66 8.06 -17.13
CA MET A 302 -5.99 6.80 -16.81
C MET A 302 -4.60 7.02 -16.19
N ALA A 303 -3.84 8.02 -16.67
CA ALA A 303 -2.55 8.38 -16.08
C ALA A 303 -2.71 8.91 -14.64
N SER A 304 -3.81 9.61 -14.33
CA SER A 304 -4.09 10.09 -12.96
C SER A 304 -4.56 8.98 -12.01
N VAL A 305 -5.37 8.03 -12.49
CA VAL A 305 -5.77 6.84 -11.74
C VAL A 305 -4.57 5.92 -11.52
N LYS A 306 -3.71 5.77 -12.53
CA LYS A 306 -2.41 5.08 -12.40
C LYS A 306 -1.48 5.81 -11.45
N SER A 307 -1.34 7.13 -11.50
CA SER A 307 -0.50 7.85 -10.55
C SER A 307 -1.06 7.73 -9.12
N LEU A 308 -2.38 7.72 -8.96
CA LEU A 308 -3.01 7.52 -7.66
C LEU A 308 -2.85 6.07 -7.17
N LEU A 309 -3.05 5.06 -8.02
CA LEU A 309 -2.84 3.65 -7.65
C LEU A 309 -1.37 3.33 -7.45
N VAL A 310 -0.46 3.78 -8.31
CA VAL A 310 0.99 3.52 -8.24
C VAL A 310 1.62 4.25 -7.04
N VAL A 311 1.26 5.52 -6.77
CA VAL A 311 1.76 6.22 -5.57
C VAL A 311 1.30 5.54 -4.28
N VAL A 312 0.11 4.94 -4.28
CA VAL A 312 -0.41 4.30 -3.07
C VAL A 312 0.05 2.84 -2.94
N VAL A 313 0.16 2.08 -4.04
CA VAL A 313 0.72 0.71 -4.05
C VAL A 313 2.21 0.73 -3.73
N LEU A 314 2.98 1.68 -4.28
CA LEU A 314 4.38 1.89 -3.87
C LEU A 314 4.47 2.39 -2.42
N GLY A 315 3.44 3.05 -1.89
CA GLY A 315 3.40 3.47 -0.49
C GLY A 315 2.97 2.37 0.50
N LEU A 316 2.41 1.25 0.02
CA LEU A 316 1.97 0.09 0.81
C LEU A 316 2.89 -1.11 0.67
N ALA A 317 3.75 -1.13 -0.35
CA ALA A 317 4.64 -2.23 -0.68
C ALA A 317 6.12 -1.92 -0.54
N LEU A 318 6.43 -0.70 -0.12
CA LEU A 318 7.77 -0.26 0.23
C LEU A 318 7.78 0.16 1.69
#